data_AF-A0A530LSA4-F1
#
_entry.id   AF-A0A530LSA4-F1
#
_cell.length_a   1.000
_cell.length_b   1.000
_cell.length_c   1.000
_cell.angle_alpha   90.00
_cell.angle_beta   90.00
_cell.angle_gamma   90.00
#
_symmetry.space_group_name_H-M   'P 1'
#
loop_
_entity.id
_entity.type
_entity.pdbx_description
1 polymer ?
#
loop_
_entity_poly.entity_id
_entity_poly.type
_entity_poly.pdbx_seq_one_letter_code
_entity_poly.pdbx_strand_id
1 'polypeptide(L)'
;FQNALSLSGAQVDPYRISHPMPQERVANLEVLVKQSPYVDKVDPPALQQRHDMMRIKIAAYMQGQAAAARLMRKNPGSLASRYGDAQMTYLFGNLASALTKTNALIKEQPKNPYFQELRGDILMKANRPKDAADAYAKSVSLDPARSGLLPVSYGQALMAIGTADSLKKAVAQINTGLGRDRENAAGYRYLAQAYGELGNIPAAELATAEGHFYSGDYKNAKIFAMRAQQSMKRGEPGWLRAQDIINYAPSGKKK
;
A
#
# COMPACT_ATOMS: atom_id res chain seq x y z
N PHE A 1 -0.21 -32.34 -21.72
CA PHE A 1 0.81 -31.68 -20.87
C PHE A 1 0.27 -31.19 -19.51
N GLN A 2 -0.94 -30.63 -19.40
CA GLN A 2 -1.50 -30.21 -18.09
C GLN A 2 -1.69 -31.35 -17.08
N ASN A 3 -2.05 -32.56 -17.54
CA ASN A 3 -2.37 -33.68 -16.64
C ASN A 3 -1.13 -34.34 -15.99
N ALA A 4 0.07 -34.15 -16.56
CA ALA A 4 1.29 -34.78 -16.05
C ALA A 4 1.92 -34.03 -14.86
N LEU A 5 1.68 -32.72 -14.73
CA LEU A 5 2.22 -31.90 -13.63
C LEU A 5 1.41 -32.05 -12.34
N SER A 6 0.11 -32.34 -12.45
CA SER A 6 -0.82 -32.56 -11.33
C SER A 6 -0.43 -33.76 -10.45
N LEU A 7 0.19 -34.79 -11.04
CA LEU A 7 0.51 -36.07 -10.37
C LEU A 7 1.81 -36.05 -9.54
N SER A 8 2.61 -34.98 -9.59
CA SER A 8 3.95 -34.98 -8.97
C SER A 8 4.00 -34.35 -7.57
N GLY A 9 2.92 -33.75 -7.07
CA GLY A 9 2.93 -32.95 -5.84
C GLY A 9 3.86 -31.73 -5.90
N ALA A 10 4.51 -31.48 -7.04
CA ALA A 10 5.36 -30.32 -7.23
C ALA A 10 4.49 -29.09 -7.49
N GLN A 11 4.53 -28.13 -6.57
CA GLN A 11 3.91 -26.84 -6.74
C GLN A 11 4.64 -26.09 -7.87
N VAL A 12 4.12 -26.19 -9.09
CA VAL A 12 4.68 -25.50 -10.26
C VAL A 12 4.42 -24.00 -10.10
N ASP A 13 5.48 -23.19 -10.18
CA ASP A 13 5.38 -21.74 -10.14
C ASP A 13 4.40 -21.24 -11.24
N PRO A 14 3.30 -20.54 -10.88
CA PRO A 14 2.35 -19.98 -11.85
C PRO A 14 3.00 -19.09 -12.91
N TYR A 15 4.12 -18.44 -12.58
CA TYR A 15 4.88 -17.66 -13.55
C TYR A 15 5.45 -18.55 -14.67
N ARG A 16 5.93 -19.76 -14.35
CA ARG A 16 6.47 -20.69 -15.36
C ARG A 16 5.41 -21.27 -16.28
N ILE A 17 4.13 -21.27 -15.86
CA ILE A 17 3.00 -21.69 -16.70
C ILE A 17 2.65 -20.60 -17.71
N SER A 18 2.53 -19.35 -17.25
CA SER A 18 2.22 -18.19 -18.10
C SER A 18 3.41 -17.73 -18.96
N HIS A 19 4.63 -17.98 -18.48
CA HIS A 19 5.88 -17.63 -19.13
C HIS A 19 6.80 -18.87 -19.23
N PRO A 20 6.52 -19.81 -20.15
CA PRO A 20 7.40 -20.95 -20.38
C PRO A 20 8.81 -20.49 -20.73
N MET A 21 9.80 -21.12 -20.08
CA MET A 21 11.23 -20.88 -20.29
C MET A 21 11.89 -22.15 -20.85
N PRO A 22 11.67 -22.48 -22.14
CA PRO A 22 12.33 -23.62 -22.78
C PRO A 22 13.85 -23.42 -22.83
N GLN A 23 14.62 -24.51 -22.89
CA GLN A 23 16.09 -24.45 -22.87
C GLN A 23 16.66 -23.58 -23.99
N GLU A 24 16.09 -23.64 -25.20
CA GLU A 24 16.50 -22.81 -26.34
C GLU A 24 16.35 -21.30 -26.05
N ARG A 25 15.27 -20.91 -25.35
CA ARG A 25 15.06 -19.51 -24.95
C ARG A 25 16.14 -19.06 -23.96
N VAL A 26 16.51 -19.93 -23.02
CA VAL A 26 17.57 -19.65 -22.04
C VAL A 26 18.91 -19.52 -22.76
N ALA A 27 19.25 -20.46 -23.65
CA ALA A 27 20.51 -20.43 -24.40
C ALA A 27 20.65 -19.17 -25.26
N ASN A 28 19.59 -18.76 -25.96
CA ASN A 28 19.59 -17.54 -26.77
C ASN A 28 19.78 -16.29 -25.90
N LEU A 29 19.14 -16.23 -24.73
CA LEU A 29 19.31 -15.11 -23.80
C LEU A 29 20.72 -15.06 -23.19
N GLU A 30 21.32 -16.22 -22.86
CA GLU A 30 22.68 -16.28 -22.30
C GLU A 30 23.72 -15.68 -23.24
N VAL A 31 23.61 -15.90 -24.55
CA VAL A 31 24.50 -15.30 -25.55
C VAL A 31 24.40 -13.78 -25.52
N LEU A 32 23.18 -13.24 -25.52
CA LEU A 32 22.93 -11.80 -25.47
C LEU A 32 23.43 -11.16 -24.16
N VAL A 33 23.23 -11.84 -23.02
CA VAL A 33 23.70 -11.36 -21.70
C VAL A 33 25.22 -11.32 -21.66
N LYS A 34 25.91 -12.36 -22.12
CA LYS A 34 27.39 -12.41 -22.12
C LYS A 34 28.02 -11.35 -23.03
N GLN A 35 27.34 -10.94 -24.10
CA GLN A 35 27.78 -9.87 -25.01
C GLN A 35 27.44 -8.46 -24.49
N SER A 36 26.63 -8.35 -23.44
CA SER A 36 26.19 -7.06 -22.91
C SER A 36 27.36 -6.31 -22.27
N PRO A 37 27.51 -4.99 -22.52
CA PRO A 37 28.48 -4.16 -21.79
C PRO A 37 28.15 -4.02 -20.30
N TYR A 38 26.99 -4.51 -19.85
CA TYR A 38 26.53 -4.44 -18.47
C TYR A 38 26.60 -5.78 -17.72
N VAL A 39 27.16 -6.84 -18.30
CA VAL A 39 27.15 -8.19 -17.69
C VAL A 39 27.77 -8.21 -16.29
N ASP A 40 28.87 -7.47 -16.10
CA ASP A 40 29.57 -7.36 -14.82
C ASP A 40 29.22 -6.07 -14.05
N LYS A 41 28.24 -5.30 -14.53
CA LYS A 41 27.86 -4.05 -13.88
C LYS A 41 27.02 -4.35 -12.63
N VAL A 42 27.58 -4.04 -11.47
CA VAL A 42 26.90 -4.19 -10.18
C VAL A 42 25.90 -3.06 -9.98
N ASP A 43 24.72 -3.40 -9.44
CA ASP A 43 23.70 -2.42 -9.07
C ASP A 43 24.19 -1.48 -7.96
N PRO A 44 23.73 -0.21 -7.94
CA PRO A 44 24.05 0.70 -6.85
C PRO A 44 23.67 0.09 -5.49
N PRO A 45 24.53 0.14 -4.46
CA PRO A 45 24.25 -0.48 -3.15
C PRO A 45 22.92 -0.04 -2.52
N ALA A 46 22.55 1.23 -2.70
CA ALA A 46 21.28 1.76 -2.21
C ALA A 46 20.06 1.14 -2.92
N LEU A 47 20.17 0.80 -4.21
CA LEU A 47 19.12 0.10 -4.95
C LEU A 47 18.98 -1.35 -4.44
N GLN A 48 20.10 -2.06 -4.32
CA GLN A 48 20.12 -3.43 -3.81
C GLN A 48 19.53 -3.52 -2.39
N GLN A 49 19.89 -2.58 -1.50
CA GLN A 49 19.35 -2.52 -0.15
C GLN A 49 17.82 -2.37 -0.14
N ARG A 50 17.27 -1.44 -0.94
CA ARG A 50 15.81 -1.26 -1.05
C ARG A 50 15.13 -2.50 -1.61
N HIS A 51 15.72 -3.11 -2.62
CA HIS A 51 15.21 -4.33 -3.22
C HIS A 51 15.15 -5.49 -2.21
N ASP A 52 16.21 -5.70 -1.43
CA ASP A 52 16.25 -6.77 -0.43
C ASP A 52 15.25 -6.52 0.72
N MET A 53 15.10 -5.27 1.17
CA MET A 53 14.07 -4.89 2.13
C MET A 53 12.66 -5.21 1.60
N MET A 54 12.37 -4.86 0.34
CA MET A 54 11.05 -5.10 -0.25
C MET A 54 10.77 -6.58 -0.46
N ARG A 55 11.76 -7.38 -0.88
CA ARG A 55 11.59 -8.84 -1.00
C ARG A 55 11.21 -9.48 0.32
N ILE A 56 11.84 -9.05 1.41
CA ILE A 56 11.50 -9.58 2.74
C ILE A 56 10.12 -9.09 3.19
N LYS A 57 9.77 -7.80 3.00
CA LYS A 57 8.41 -7.29 3.32
C LYS A 57 7.33 -8.06 2.55
N ILE A 58 7.51 -8.25 1.24
CA ILE A 58 6.56 -9.01 0.41
C ILE A 58 6.45 -10.46 0.89
N ALA A 59 7.58 -11.12 1.16
CA ALA A 59 7.56 -12.49 1.68
C ALA A 59 6.83 -12.59 3.02
N ALA A 60 7.05 -11.63 3.94
CA ALA A 60 6.39 -11.60 5.24
C ALA A 60 4.86 -11.48 5.13
N TYR A 61 4.37 -10.59 4.26
CA TYR A 61 2.93 -10.33 4.11
C TYR A 61 2.20 -11.33 3.20
N MET A 62 2.88 -11.89 2.19
CA MET A 62 2.23 -12.72 1.15
C MET A 62 2.57 -14.21 1.24
N GLN A 63 3.72 -14.57 1.82
CA GLN A 63 4.21 -15.95 1.86
C GLN A 63 4.41 -16.48 3.29
N GLY A 64 4.26 -15.62 4.30
CA GLY A 64 4.34 -15.98 5.71
C GLY A 64 5.75 -16.10 6.28
N GLN A 65 5.83 -16.52 7.55
CA GLN A 65 7.03 -16.38 8.37
C GLN A 65 8.24 -17.18 7.84
N ALA A 66 8.00 -18.40 7.40
CA ALA A 66 9.07 -19.28 6.92
C ALA A 66 9.77 -18.72 5.67
N ALA A 67 9.03 -18.05 4.78
CA ALA A 67 9.58 -17.45 3.56
C ALA A 67 10.47 -16.25 3.87
N ALA A 68 10.01 -15.33 4.72
CA ALA A 68 10.81 -14.21 5.19
C ALA A 68 12.09 -14.67 5.91
N ALA A 69 11.98 -15.67 6.82
CA ALA A 69 13.12 -16.23 7.53
C ALA A 69 14.16 -16.89 6.60
N ARG A 70 13.73 -17.54 5.50
CA ARG A 70 14.65 -18.05 4.47
C ARG A 70 15.43 -16.95 3.77
N LEU A 71 14.78 -15.83 3.43
CA LEU A 71 15.46 -14.69 2.81
C LEU A 71 16.46 -14.04 3.78
N MET A 72 16.07 -13.87 5.04
CA MET A 72 16.93 -13.27 6.06
C MET A 72 18.19 -14.11 6.34
N ARG A 73 18.08 -15.45 6.29
CA ARG A 73 19.23 -16.37 6.44
C ARG A 73 20.28 -16.24 5.32
N LYS A 74 19.90 -15.76 4.13
CA LYS A 74 20.85 -15.55 3.03
C LYS A 74 21.75 -14.33 3.27
N ASN A 75 21.25 -13.33 3.99
CA ASN A 75 21.95 -12.07 4.28
C ASN A 75 21.85 -11.74 5.78
N PRO A 76 22.40 -12.58 6.69
CA PRO A 76 22.28 -12.37 8.12
C PRO A 76 22.96 -11.05 8.53
N GLY A 77 22.35 -10.33 9.47
CA GLY A 77 22.89 -9.06 9.96
C GLY A 77 22.82 -7.88 8.98
N SER A 78 22.29 -8.06 7.76
CA SER A 78 22.02 -6.94 6.86
C SER A 78 20.90 -6.03 7.41
N LEU A 79 20.86 -4.77 6.96
CA LEU A 79 19.74 -3.87 7.27
C LEU A 79 18.40 -4.47 6.82
N ALA A 80 18.37 -5.11 5.65
CA ALA A 80 17.18 -5.78 5.13
C ALA A 80 16.70 -6.89 6.06
N SER A 81 17.61 -7.68 6.63
CA SER A 81 17.26 -8.70 7.62
C SER A 81 16.78 -8.11 8.95
N ARG A 82 17.39 -7.02 9.45
CA ARG A 82 16.87 -6.32 10.65
C ARG A 82 15.50 -5.70 10.42
N TYR A 83 15.27 -5.11 9.25
CA TYR A 83 13.95 -4.61 8.84
C TYR A 83 12.92 -5.73 8.74
N GLY A 84 13.32 -6.86 8.13
CA GLY A 84 12.53 -8.08 8.10
C GLY A 84 12.15 -8.56 9.48
N ASP A 85 13.10 -8.63 10.41
CA ASP A 85 12.85 -9.03 11.79
C ASP A 85 11.85 -8.08 12.50
N ALA A 86 11.98 -6.77 12.31
CA ALA A 86 11.02 -5.79 12.82
C ALA A 86 9.60 -6.01 12.24
N GLN A 87 9.49 -6.22 10.92
CA GLN A 87 8.21 -6.51 10.24
C GLN A 87 7.58 -7.82 10.73
N MET A 88 8.38 -8.88 10.84
CA MET A 88 7.95 -10.19 11.34
C MET A 88 7.48 -10.11 12.79
N THR A 89 8.18 -9.33 13.62
CA THR A 89 7.81 -9.11 15.02
C THR A 89 6.52 -8.29 15.13
N TYR A 90 6.30 -7.31 14.26
CA TYR A 90 5.04 -6.54 14.20
C TYR A 90 3.84 -7.41 13.80
N LEU A 91 4.01 -8.24 12.78
CA LEU A 91 2.94 -9.08 12.24
C LEU A 91 2.56 -10.21 13.20
N PHE A 92 3.56 -10.92 13.76
CA PHE A 92 3.35 -12.20 14.43
C PHE A 92 3.88 -12.26 15.87
N GLY A 93 4.50 -11.19 16.36
CA GLY A 93 5.16 -11.15 17.66
C GLY A 93 4.60 -10.06 18.58
N ASN A 94 5.46 -9.61 19.50
CA ASN A 94 5.11 -8.60 20.49
C ASN A 94 5.37 -7.17 19.96
N LEU A 95 4.37 -6.29 20.10
CA LEU A 95 4.43 -4.91 19.59
C LEU A 95 5.52 -4.06 20.25
N ALA A 96 5.79 -4.23 21.55
CA ALA A 96 6.85 -3.50 22.23
C ALA A 96 8.24 -3.91 21.70
N SER A 97 8.44 -5.20 21.45
CA SER A 97 9.66 -5.70 20.80
C SER A 97 9.81 -5.15 19.37
N ALA A 98 8.71 -5.17 18.59
CA ALA A 98 8.70 -4.60 17.24
C ALA A 98 9.04 -3.10 17.25
N LEU A 99 8.51 -2.35 18.21
CA LEU A 99 8.79 -0.92 18.36
C LEU A 99 10.26 -0.68 18.70
N THR A 100 10.85 -1.45 19.62
CA THR A 100 12.28 -1.36 19.95
C THR A 100 13.17 -1.64 18.74
N LYS A 101 12.88 -2.71 17.99
CA LYS A 101 13.60 -3.05 16.75
C LYS A 101 13.48 -1.95 15.70
N THR A 102 12.27 -1.40 15.54
CA THR A 102 12.01 -0.31 14.58
C THR A 102 12.72 0.98 14.98
N ASN A 103 12.77 1.31 16.27
CA ASN A 103 13.50 2.48 16.76
C ASN A 103 15.02 2.37 16.52
N ALA A 104 15.58 1.17 16.62
CA ALA A 104 16.98 0.93 16.25
C ALA A 104 17.23 1.21 14.75
N LEU A 105 16.32 0.79 13.87
CA LEU A 105 16.40 1.09 12.43
C LEU A 105 16.29 2.59 12.15
N ILE A 106 15.38 3.29 12.83
CA ILE A 106 15.23 4.75 12.71
C ILE A 106 16.51 5.46 13.16
N LYS A 107 17.17 4.99 14.22
CA LYS A 107 18.44 5.56 14.68
C LYS A 107 19.55 5.39 13.63
N GLU A 108 19.59 4.26 12.94
CA GLU A 108 20.57 3.97 11.90
C GLU A 108 20.30 4.77 10.61
N GLN A 109 19.03 4.89 10.18
CA GLN A 109 18.64 5.67 9.00
C GLN A 109 17.44 6.60 9.30
N PRO A 110 17.67 7.78 9.90
CA PRO A 110 16.60 8.66 10.35
C PRO A 110 15.80 9.31 9.21
N LYS A 111 16.33 9.27 7.97
CA LYS A 111 15.70 9.80 6.77
C LYS A 111 14.96 8.74 5.95
N ASN A 112 14.86 7.50 6.44
CA ASN A 112 14.12 6.44 5.75
C ASN A 112 12.62 6.51 6.10
N PRO A 113 11.72 6.87 5.17
CA PRO A 113 10.29 7.01 5.46
C PRO A 113 9.65 5.69 5.91
N TYR A 114 10.08 4.56 5.36
CA TYR A 114 9.46 3.25 5.64
C TYR A 114 9.71 2.73 7.06
N PHE A 115 10.72 3.26 7.76
CA PHE A 115 10.92 2.95 9.18
C PHE A 115 9.94 3.74 10.06
N GLN A 116 9.61 4.97 9.66
CA GLN A 116 8.58 5.77 10.33
C GLN A 116 7.17 5.24 10.03
N GLU A 117 6.93 4.74 8.80
CA GLU A 117 5.70 3.98 8.46
C GLU A 117 5.50 2.80 9.40
N LEU A 118 6.50 1.89 9.49
CA LEU A 118 6.41 0.72 10.36
C LEU A 118 6.19 1.12 11.83
N ARG A 119 6.84 2.19 12.30
CA ARG A 119 6.61 2.72 13.64
C ARG A 119 5.16 3.18 13.82
N GLY A 120 4.60 3.89 12.84
CA GLY A 120 3.19 4.28 12.80
C GLY A 120 2.26 3.07 12.90
N ASP A 121 2.49 2.04 12.08
CA ASP A 121 1.70 0.81 12.06
C ASP A 121 1.71 0.09 13.42
N ILE A 122 2.89 -0.04 14.03
CA ILE A 122 3.05 -0.65 15.35
C ILE A 122 2.29 0.16 16.41
N LEU A 123 2.39 1.49 16.38
CA LEU A 123 1.74 2.36 17.35
C LEU A 123 0.21 2.37 17.18
N MET A 124 -0.29 2.32 15.95
CA MET A 124 -1.72 2.12 15.67
C MET A 124 -2.22 0.80 16.26
N LYS A 125 -1.52 -0.30 16.00
CA LYS A 125 -1.88 -1.63 16.53
C LYS A 125 -1.76 -1.69 18.06
N ALA A 126 -0.90 -0.86 18.66
CA ALA A 126 -0.77 -0.70 20.11
C ALA A 126 -1.77 0.29 20.73
N ASN A 127 -2.77 0.75 19.98
CA ASN A 127 -3.78 1.72 20.41
C ASN A 127 -3.18 3.06 20.90
N ARG A 128 -2.13 3.55 20.20
CA ARG A 128 -1.45 4.83 20.46
C ARG A 128 -1.57 5.77 19.26
N PRO A 129 -2.78 6.23 18.91
CA PRO A 129 -3.03 6.94 17.65
C PRO A 129 -2.31 8.28 17.54
N LYS A 130 -2.13 9.01 18.65
CA LYS A 130 -1.39 10.29 18.66
C LYS A 130 0.08 10.09 18.27
N ASP A 131 0.75 9.13 18.90
CA ASP A 131 2.15 8.83 18.59
C ASP A 131 2.30 8.24 17.17
N ALA A 132 1.32 7.47 16.73
CA ALA A 132 1.28 6.95 15.36
C ALA A 132 1.14 8.08 14.33
N ALA A 133 0.27 9.05 14.60
CA ALA A 133 0.09 10.22 13.75
C ALA A 133 1.40 11.01 13.59
N ASP A 134 2.18 11.18 14.66
CA ASP A 134 3.50 11.83 14.60
C ASP A 134 4.50 11.03 13.76
N ALA A 135 4.50 9.70 13.89
CA ALA A 135 5.34 8.82 13.09
C ALA A 135 4.97 8.86 11.60
N TYR A 136 3.68 8.77 11.25
CA TYR A 136 3.23 8.90 9.87
C TYR A 136 3.49 10.30 9.29
N ALA A 137 3.29 11.37 10.06
CA ALA A 137 3.63 12.72 9.62
C ALA A 137 5.12 12.81 9.24
N LYS A 138 6.01 12.22 10.06
CA LYS A 138 7.43 12.14 9.73
C LYS A 138 7.68 11.30 8.48
N SER A 139 7.01 10.16 8.34
CA SER A 139 7.09 9.31 7.14
C SER A 139 6.71 10.07 5.87
N VAL A 140 5.56 10.76 5.87
CA VAL A 140 5.09 11.59 4.74
C VAL A 140 6.11 12.69 4.40
N SER A 141 6.72 13.33 5.40
CA SER A 141 7.73 14.38 5.16
C SER A 141 9.03 13.87 4.54
N LEU A 142 9.35 12.60 4.76
CA LEU A 142 10.59 11.96 4.28
C LEU A 142 10.40 11.22 2.96
N ASP A 143 9.16 11.06 2.49
CA ASP A 143 8.85 10.23 1.34
C ASP A 143 9.28 10.88 0.01
N PRO A 144 10.33 10.35 -0.66
CA PRO A 144 10.78 10.91 -1.93
C PRO A 144 9.81 10.59 -3.06
N ALA A 145 9.05 9.49 -2.96
CA ALA A 145 8.15 9.03 -4.01
C ALA A 145 6.79 9.74 -3.98
N ARG A 146 6.52 10.52 -2.92
CA ARG A 146 5.24 11.22 -2.73
C ARG A 146 4.06 10.24 -2.85
N SER A 147 4.19 9.05 -2.29
CA SER A 147 3.17 8.00 -2.32
C SER A 147 1.82 8.48 -1.76
N GLY A 148 0.73 7.95 -2.32
CA GLY A 148 -0.63 8.24 -1.85
C GLY A 148 -0.97 7.50 -0.54
N LEU A 149 -0.36 6.34 -0.32
CA LEU A 149 -0.64 5.48 0.83
C LEU A 149 -0.26 6.12 2.17
N LEU A 150 0.91 6.77 2.27
CA LEU A 150 1.38 7.34 3.55
C LEU A 150 0.46 8.45 4.10
N PRO A 151 -0.03 9.42 3.28
CA PRO A 151 -1.05 10.37 3.72
C PRO A 151 -2.37 9.71 4.15
N VAL A 152 -2.79 8.62 3.49
CA VAL A 152 -3.99 7.87 3.89
C VAL A 152 -3.80 7.24 5.27
N SER A 153 -2.67 6.56 5.52
CA SER A 153 -2.33 5.99 6.84
C SER A 153 -2.21 7.08 7.92
N TYR A 154 -1.63 8.23 7.57
CA TYR A 154 -1.58 9.38 8.48
C TYR A 154 -2.98 9.87 8.84
N GLY A 155 -3.86 10.01 7.84
CA GLY A 155 -5.25 10.38 8.05
C GLY A 155 -6.01 9.38 8.92
N GLN A 156 -5.81 8.09 8.71
CA GLN A 156 -6.39 7.05 9.57
C GLN A 156 -5.96 7.22 11.04
N ALA A 157 -4.68 7.49 11.30
CA ALA A 157 -4.19 7.74 12.66
C ALA A 157 -4.82 9.01 13.27
N LEU A 158 -4.98 10.07 12.48
CA LEU A 158 -5.65 11.30 12.90
C LEU A 158 -7.14 11.10 13.22
N MET A 159 -7.84 10.24 12.48
CA MET A 159 -9.21 9.84 12.80
C MET A 159 -9.28 9.14 14.15
N ALA A 160 -8.35 8.21 14.41
CA ALA A 160 -8.31 7.47 15.67
C ALA A 160 -8.00 8.35 16.90
N ILE A 161 -7.54 9.59 16.73
CA ILE A 161 -7.44 10.58 17.81
C ILE A 161 -8.83 11.10 18.23
N GLY A 162 -9.81 11.14 17.32
CA GLY A 162 -11.22 11.41 17.62
C GLY A 162 -11.59 12.85 17.97
N THR A 163 -10.72 13.84 17.69
CA THR A 163 -11.05 15.26 17.91
C THR A 163 -11.50 15.93 16.61
N ALA A 164 -12.34 16.96 16.69
CA ALA A 164 -12.80 17.68 15.49
C ALA A 164 -11.64 18.28 14.67
N ASP A 165 -10.56 18.74 15.32
CA ASP A 165 -9.36 19.23 14.64
C ASP A 165 -8.59 18.10 13.94
N SER A 166 -8.41 16.96 14.63
CA SER A 166 -7.73 15.80 14.02
C SER A 166 -8.52 15.23 12.86
N LEU A 167 -9.86 15.20 12.91
CA LEU A 167 -10.72 14.79 11.81
C LEU A 167 -10.60 15.70 10.59
N LYS A 168 -10.56 17.04 10.78
CA LYS A 168 -10.32 17.98 9.67
C LYS A 168 -8.96 17.75 9.02
N LYS A 169 -7.92 17.51 9.82
CA LYS A 169 -6.58 17.16 9.32
C LYS A 169 -6.60 15.81 8.59
N ALA A 170 -7.35 14.83 9.11
CA ALA A 170 -7.49 13.51 8.48
C ALA A 170 -8.08 13.64 7.07
N VAL A 171 -9.18 14.38 6.92
CA VAL A 171 -9.80 14.66 5.62
C VAL A 171 -8.80 15.27 4.63
N ALA A 172 -7.99 16.24 5.07
CA ALA A 172 -6.98 16.87 4.21
C ALA A 172 -5.90 15.86 3.75
N GLN A 173 -5.41 15.02 4.66
CA GLN A 173 -4.38 14.04 4.37
C GLN A 173 -4.90 12.90 3.49
N ILE A 174 -6.10 12.38 3.76
CA ILE A 174 -6.71 11.32 2.96
C ILE A 174 -7.00 11.81 1.55
N ASN A 175 -7.54 13.02 1.38
CA ASN A 175 -7.71 13.63 0.04
C ASN A 175 -6.38 13.78 -0.71
N THR A 176 -5.33 14.22 -0.01
CA THR A 176 -3.98 14.32 -0.60
C THR A 176 -3.48 12.95 -1.08
N GLY A 177 -3.71 11.90 -0.29
CA GLY A 177 -3.33 10.54 -0.62
C GLY A 177 -4.12 9.98 -1.81
N LEU A 178 -5.45 10.08 -1.78
CA LEU A 178 -6.35 9.63 -2.84
C LEU A 178 -6.14 10.36 -4.17
N GLY A 179 -5.69 11.63 -4.12
CA GLY A 179 -5.30 12.36 -5.32
C GLY A 179 -4.16 11.70 -6.09
N ARG A 180 -3.34 10.87 -5.42
CA ARG A 180 -2.19 10.14 -6.00
C ARG A 180 -2.42 8.64 -6.13
N ASP A 181 -3.34 8.10 -5.34
CA ASP A 181 -3.67 6.68 -5.27
C ASP A 181 -5.19 6.51 -5.29
N ARG A 182 -5.78 6.74 -6.47
CA ARG A 182 -7.24 6.72 -6.67
C ARG A 182 -7.83 5.32 -6.53
N GLU A 183 -7.03 4.26 -6.61
CA GLU A 183 -7.50 2.88 -6.48
C GLU A 183 -7.53 2.41 -5.02
N ASN A 184 -7.12 3.25 -4.09
CA ASN A 184 -7.13 2.97 -2.66
C ASN A 184 -8.56 3.02 -2.07
N ALA A 185 -9.28 1.90 -2.22
CA ALA A 185 -10.63 1.75 -1.69
C ALA A 185 -10.70 1.96 -0.16
N ALA A 186 -9.64 1.61 0.59
CA ALA A 186 -9.60 1.85 2.03
C ALA A 186 -9.58 3.35 2.36
N GLY A 187 -8.86 4.16 1.58
CA GLY A 187 -8.81 5.61 1.73
C GLY A 187 -10.19 6.26 1.61
N TYR A 188 -11.01 5.85 0.64
CA TYR A 188 -12.38 6.37 0.51
C TYR A 188 -13.27 6.01 1.69
N ARG A 189 -13.11 4.81 2.27
CA ARG A 189 -13.84 4.41 3.49
C ARG A 189 -13.47 5.31 4.67
N TYR A 190 -12.18 5.57 4.88
CA TYR A 190 -11.73 6.49 5.91
C TYR A 190 -12.22 7.92 5.65
N LEU A 191 -12.20 8.37 4.40
CA LEU A 191 -12.69 9.70 4.02
C LEU A 191 -14.20 9.85 4.31
N ALA A 192 -15.00 8.86 3.92
CA ALA A 192 -16.44 8.85 4.17
C ALA A 192 -16.74 8.87 5.67
N GLN A 193 -16.06 8.03 6.46
CA GLN A 193 -16.20 8.01 7.91
C GLN A 193 -15.82 9.37 8.52
N ALA A 194 -14.69 9.97 8.13
CA ALA A 194 -14.25 11.25 8.66
C ALA A 194 -15.25 12.39 8.33
N TYR A 195 -15.81 12.41 7.13
CA TYR A 195 -16.87 13.35 6.78
C TYR A 195 -18.15 13.12 7.59
N GLY A 196 -18.54 11.86 7.81
CA GLY A 196 -19.69 11.51 8.65
C GLY A 196 -19.53 11.98 10.10
N GLU A 197 -18.37 11.74 10.71
CA GLU A 197 -18.05 12.20 12.06
C GLU A 197 -18.01 13.73 12.18
N LEU A 198 -17.68 14.44 11.09
CA LEU A 198 -17.75 15.90 11.00
C LEU A 198 -19.16 16.43 10.67
N GLY A 199 -20.15 15.56 10.47
CA GLY A 199 -21.51 15.92 10.10
C GLY A 199 -21.69 16.35 8.64
N ASN A 200 -20.67 16.19 7.79
CA ASN A 200 -20.73 16.50 6.37
C ASN A 200 -21.23 15.29 5.57
N ILE A 201 -22.52 14.98 5.72
CA ILE A 201 -23.16 13.82 5.09
C ILE A 201 -23.03 13.83 3.55
N PRO A 202 -23.24 14.95 2.84
CA PRO A 202 -23.11 14.94 1.38
C PRO A 202 -21.69 14.54 0.92
N ALA A 203 -20.65 15.05 1.59
CA ALA A 203 -19.27 14.67 1.26
C ALA A 203 -18.96 13.22 1.63
N ALA A 204 -19.57 12.68 2.68
CA ALA A 204 -19.44 11.26 3.05
C ALA A 204 -20.06 10.34 1.99
N GLU A 205 -21.26 10.67 1.50
CA GLU A 205 -21.92 9.95 0.40
C GLU A 205 -21.08 10.01 -0.88
N LEU A 206 -20.51 11.17 -1.22
CA LEU A 206 -19.64 11.32 -2.38
C LEU A 206 -18.35 10.48 -2.26
N ALA A 207 -17.68 10.51 -1.10
CA ALA A 207 -16.51 9.68 -0.88
C ALA A 207 -16.83 8.18 -0.99
N THR A 208 -18.01 7.76 -0.51
CA THR A 208 -18.51 6.39 -0.66
C THR A 208 -18.76 6.05 -2.13
N ALA A 209 -19.36 6.97 -2.89
CA ALA A 209 -19.58 6.82 -4.33
C ALA A 209 -18.27 6.65 -5.09
N GLU A 210 -17.27 7.48 -4.80
CA GLU A 210 -15.93 7.40 -5.41
C GLU A 210 -15.24 6.07 -5.05
N GLY A 211 -15.33 5.61 -3.80
CA GLY A 211 -14.80 4.32 -3.38
C GLY A 211 -15.40 3.13 -4.15
N HIS A 212 -16.72 3.13 -4.35
CA HIS A 212 -17.38 2.14 -5.21
C HIS A 212 -16.96 2.28 -6.67
N PHE A 213 -16.81 3.50 -7.16
CA PHE A 213 -16.41 3.77 -8.54
C PHE A 213 -15.04 3.17 -8.86
N TYR A 214 -14.03 3.47 -8.03
CA TYR A 214 -12.66 2.99 -8.25
C TYR A 214 -12.47 1.50 -7.93
N SER A 215 -13.38 0.88 -7.19
CA SER A 215 -13.41 -0.58 -7.01
C SER A 215 -14.17 -1.32 -8.13
N GLY A 216 -14.76 -0.59 -9.10
CA GLY A 216 -15.51 -1.17 -10.22
C GLY A 216 -16.98 -1.48 -9.92
N ASP A 217 -17.47 -1.16 -8.72
CA ASP A 217 -18.86 -1.30 -8.33
C ASP A 217 -19.70 -0.09 -8.77
N TYR A 218 -19.82 0.07 -10.10
CA TYR A 218 -20.48 1.23 -10.70
C TYR A 218 -21.96 1.34 -10.32
N LYS A 219 -22.62 0.23 -9.97
CA LYS A 219 -24.03 0.24 -9.55
C LYS A 219 -24.19 0.99 -8.24
N ASN A 220 -23.43 0.61 -7.21
CA ASN A 220 -23.49 1.29 -5.93
C ASN A 220 -22.91 2.71 -6.02
N ALA A 221 -21.85 2.90 -6.81
CA ALA A 221 -21.28 4.24 -7.06
C ALA A 221 -22.35 5.25 -7.49
N LYS A 222 -23.24 4.89 -8.43
CA LYS A 222 -24.33 5.76 -8.87
C LYS A 222 -25.35 6.04 -7.78
N ILE A 223 -25.71 5.04 -6.96
CA ILE A 223 -26.69 5.21 -5.87
C ILE A 223 -26.19 6.27 -4.88
N PHE A 224 -24.95 6.12 -4.40
CA PHE A 224 -24.34 7.06 -3.47
C PHE A 224 -24.09 8.43 -4.11
N ALA A 225 -23.69 8.48 -5.38
CA ALA A 225 -23.52 9.75 -6.09
C ALA A 225 -24.83 10.53 -6.23
N MET A 226 -25.95 9.87 -6.54
CA MET A 226 -27.27 10.53 -6.60
C MET A 226 -27.68 11.11 -5.25
N ARG A 227 -27.46 10.37 -4.15
CA ARG A 227 -27.73 10.86 -2.79
C ARG A 227 -26.87 12.07 -2.45
N ALA A 228 -25.57 11.99 -2.71
CA ALA A 228 -24.65 13.11 -2.51
C ALA A 228 -25.10 14.35 -3.30
N GLN A 229 -25.44 14.17 -4.58
CA GLN A 229 -25.83 15.25 -5.48
C GLN A 229 -27.13 15.95 -5.04
N GLN A 230 -28.12 15.20 -4.52
CA GLN A 230 -29.37 15.77 -3.99
C GLN A 230 -29.16 16.70 -2.80
N SER A 231 -28.13 16.44 -1.99
CA SER A 231 -27.83 17.23 -0.80
C SER A 231 -26.71 18.26 -1.01
N MET A 232 -26.17 18.37 -2.22
CA MET A 232 -25.10 19.32 -2.60
C MET A 232 -25.64 20.51 -3.38
N LYS A 233 -24.95 21.65 -3.29
CA LYS A 233 -25.31 22.82 -4.09
C LYS A 233 -24.93 22.58 -5.55
N ARG A 234 -25.89 22.77 -6.46
CA ARG A 234 -25.67 22.60 -7.91
C ARG A 234 -24.48 23.44 -8.39
N GLY A 235 -23.58 22.80 -9.13
CA GLY A 235 -22.40 23.42 -9.73
C GLY A 235 -21.17 23.50 -8.82
N GLU A 236 -21.27 23.13 -7.54
CA GLU A 236 -20.07 23.04 -6.69
C GLU A 236 -19.21 21.81 -7.07
N PRO A 237 -17.91 21.79 -6.74
CA PRO A 237 -17.00 20.73 -7.18
C PRO A 237 -17.46 19.31 -6.77
N GLY A 238 -18.05 19.15 -5.58
CA GLY A 238 -18.60 17.85 -5.16
C GLY A 238 -19.79 17.39 -6.00
N TRP A 239 -20.67 18.33 -6.33
CA TRP A 239 -21.84 18.07 -7.19
C TRP A 239 -21.42 17.64 -8.59
N LEU A 240 -20.39 18.27 -9.16
CA LEU A 240 -19.85 17.92 -10.48
C LEU A 240 -19.22 16.51 -10.47
N ARG A 241 -18.43 16.17 -9.45
CA ARG A 241 -17.86 14.81 -9.31
C ARG A 241 -18.94 13.74 -9.18
N ALA A 242 -20.00 14.02 -8.40
CA ALA A 242 -21.16 13.13 -8.32
C ALA A 242 -21.84 12.95 -9.68
N GLN A 243 -22.03 14.06 -10.43
CA GLN A 243 -22.62 14.03 -11.76
C GLN A 243 -21.80 13.19 -12.75
N ASP A 244 -20.47 13.26 -12.68
CA ASP A 244 -19.57 12.46 -13.51
C ASP A 244 -19.75 10.95 -13.25
N ILE A 245 -19.86 10.56 -11.97
CA ILE A 245 -20.13 9.16 -11.58
C ILE A 245 -21.50 8.69 -12.09
N ILE A 246 -22.53 9.54 -11.98
CA ILE A 246 -23.89 9.22 -12.44
C ILE A 246 -23.92 8.98 -13.94
N ASN A 247 -23.26 9.86 -14.69
CA ASN A 247 -23.21 9.84 -16.15
C ASN A 247 -22.26 8.78 -16.71
N TYR A 248 -21.36 8.23 -15.89
CA TYR A 248 -20.44 7.20 -16.33
C TYR A 248 -21.18 5.96 -16.82
N ALA A 249 -20.88 5.56 -18.05
CA ALA A 249 -21.29 4.30 -18.64
C ALA A 249 -20.03 3.51 -18.98
N PRO A 250 -19.78 2.33 -18.37
CA PRO A 250 -18.65 1.52 -18.75
C PRO A 250 -18.78 1.16 -20.22
N SER A 251 -17.72 1.37 -21.01
CA SER A 251 -17.70 0.96 -22.41
C SER A 251 -18.02 -0.52 -22.50
N GLY A 252 -19.19 -0.86 -23.04
CA GLY A 252 -19.63 -2.24 -23.14
C GLY A 252 -18.57 -3.05 -23.89
N LYS A 253 -18.13 -4.18 -23.30
CA LYS A 253 -17.50 -5.22 -24.09
C LYS A 253 -18.51 -5.60 -25.17
N LYS A 254 -18.24 -5.24 -26.43
CA LYS A 254 -18.86 -5.97 -27.55
C LYS A 254 -18.53 -7.44 -27.29
N LYS A 255 -19.58 -8.23 -27.04
CA LYS A 255 -19.47 -9.69 -27.02
C LYS A 255 -19.05 -10.16 -28.40
#